data_AF-A0A4Z0NEC9-F1
#
_entry.id   AF-A0A4Z0NEC9-F1
#
_cell.length_a   1.000
_cell.length_b   1.000
_cell.length_c   1.000
_cell.angle_alpha   90.00
_cell.angle_beta   90.00
_cell.angle_gamma   90.00
#
_symmetry.space_group_name_H-M   'P 1'
#
loop_
_entity.id
_entity.type
_entity.pdbx_description
1 polymer ?
#
loop_
_entity_poly.entity_id
_entity_poly.type
_entity_poly.pdbx_seq_one_letter_code
_entity_poly.pdbx_strand_id
1 'polypeptide(L)'
;MKSTDGSDGDIMAPIIGIIGSYGGLNIGDEAILASSIAQLRAAAPDLEIVVFSRDAEHTRRHHDVDRAVNARTTLRAQIRPEVQRLDLLLLGGGGILYDNEAQYYLRVTALARDLGVPTFAFAIGIGPLERRDDQIAVRDALNEMAGITVREVTAKRLCDDVGVTVPVEVTADPALLLEPLPYTDDMLAREAIPTGRRLIGFSIRERGGAGPGPAPRGWLPQDVTRCRRCLADGLCASFVTSWTLGDHEKRQRCAEAHRGTPPAAARKMAKVDLSVSHKTPAAPTQPQRTVSVQREFCQVH
;
A
#
# COMPACT_ATOMS: atom_id res chain seq x y z
N MET A 1 -54.42 -8.77 25.41
CA MET A 1 -53.21 -8.09 24.94
C MET A 1 -52.03 -9.00 25.20
N LYS A 2 -51.53 -9.68 24.16
CA LYS A 2 -50.25 -10.40 24.22
C LYS A 2 -49.15 -9.39 23.91
N SER A 3 -48.20 -9.28 24.82
CA SER A 3 -46.93 -8.60 24.65
C SER A 3 -46.18 -9.20 23.47
N THR A 4 -45.81 -8.35 22.52
CA THR A 4 -44.79 -8.65 21.51
C THR A 4 -43.44 -8.48 22.20
N ASP A 5 -42.84 -9.58 22.66
CA ASP A 5 -41.40 -9.62 22.76
C ASP A 5 -40.85 -9.58 21.32
N GLY A 6 -40.04 -8.57 21.06
CA GLY A 6 -39.17 -8.54 19.89
C GLY A 6 -37.82 -9.02 20.38
N SER A 7 -37.55 -10.31 20.20
CA SER A 7 -36.19 -10.81 20.24
C SER A 7 -35.44 -10.21 19.04
N ASP A 8 -34.83 -9.03 19.23
CA ASP A 8 -33.67 -8.65 18.43
C ASP A 8 -32.63 -9.73 18.69
N GLY A 9 -32.52 -10.67 17.76
CA GLY A 9 -31.43 -11.64 17.75
C GLY A 9 -30.14 -10.84 17.79
N ASP A 10 -29.27 -11.17 18.74
CA ASP A 10 -27.94 -10.61 18.91
C ASP A 10 -27.18 -10.82 17.58
N ILE A 11 -27.27 -9.85 16.65
CA ILE A 11 -26.54 -9.88 15.38
C ILE A 11 -25.10 -9.59 15.78
N MET A 12 -24.35 -10.66 16.03
CA MET A 12 -22.92 -10.58 16.27
C MET A 12 -22.29 -9.77 15.14
N ALA A 13 -21.47 -8.79 15.50
CA ALA A 13 -20.80 -7.98 14.52
C ALA A 13 -19.99 -8.86 13.56
N PRO A 14 -20.03 -8.60 12.25
CA PRO A 14 -19.28 -9.39 11.29
C PRO A 14 -17.77 -9.33 11.57
N ILE A 15 -17.05 -10.40 11.27
CA ILE A 15 -15.61 -10.49 11.44
C ILE A 15 -14.94 -10.58 10.06
N ILE A 16 -14.22 -9.53 9.68
CA ILE A 16 -13.48 -9.47 8.42
C ILE A 16 -11.98 -9.61 8.67
N GLY A 17 -11.39 -10.60 8.02
CA GLY A 17 -9.94 -10.72 7.93
C GLY A 17 -9.40 -9.96 6.74
N ILE A 18 -8.20 -9.38 6.86
CA ILE A 18 -7.46 -8.84 5.71
C ILE A 18 -6.00 -9.33 5.75
N ILE A 19 -5.52 -9.87 4.63
CA ILE A 19 -4.13 -10.28 4.44
C ILE A 19 -3.46 -9.47 3.34
N GLY A 20 -2.22 -9.03 3.59
CA GLY A 20 -1.41 -8.30 2.61
C GLY A 20 0.02 -8.09 3.12
N SER A 21 0.79 -7.23 2.45
CA SER A 21 2.20 -6.92 2.80
C SER A 21 2.35 -6.04 4.06
N TYR A 22 1.31 -5.94 4.88
CA TYR A 22 1.21 -5.04 6.03
C TYR A 22 2.10 -5.46 7.21
N GLY A 23 2.43 -4.50 8.07
CA GLY A 23 3.44 -4.68 9.12
C GLY A 23 4.85 -4.89 8.56
N GLY A 24 5.06 -4.58 7.28
CA GLY A 24 6.35 -4.70 6.59
C GLY A 24 7.22 -3.45 6.69
N LEU A 25 6.79 -2.44 7.46
CA LEU A 25 7.38 -1.10 7.55
C LEU A 25 7.39 -0.33 6.21
N ASN A 26 6.68 -0.83 5.20
CA ASN A 26 6.53 -0.16 3.91
C ASN A 26 5.38 0.83 4.00
N ILE A 27 5.69 2.12 4.03
CA ILE A 27 4.70 3.18 4.18
C ILE A 27 3.58 3.14 3.13
N GLY A 28 3.85 2.65 1.92
CA GLY A 28 2.83 2.47 0.89
C GLY A 28 1.82 1.38 1.26
N ASP A 29 2.31 0.24 1.74
CA ASP A 29 1.44 -0.86 2.19
C ASP A 29 0.68 -0.47 3.47
N GLU A 30 1.32 0.26 4.39
CA GLU A 30 0.65 0.78 5.57
C GLU A 30 -0.44 1.81 5.21
N ALA A 31 -0.21 2.67 4.20
CA ALA A 31 -1.22 3.60 3.71
C ALA A 31 -2.43 2.89 3.08
N ILE A 32 -2.19 1.79 2.35
CA ILE A 32 -3.25 0.91 1.83
C ILE A 32 -4.06 0.33 2.99
N LEU A 33 -3.39 -0.21 4.01
CA LEU A 33 -4.06 -0.80 5.18
C LEU A 33 -4.90 0.24 5.92
N ALA A 34 -4.33 1.41 6.23
CA ALA A 34 -5.01 2.48 6.93
C ALA A 34 -6.28 2.94 6.19
N SER A 35 -6.17 3.12 4.86
CA SER A 35 -7.30 3.52 4.03
C SER A 35 -8.36 2.42 3.89
N SER A 36 -7.93 1.15 3.90
CA SER A 36 -8.85 0.01 3.87
C SER A 36 -9.63 -0.12 5.18
N ILE A 37 -8.95 0.01 6.32
CA ILE A 37 -9.58 0.00 7.65
C ILE A 37 -10.58 1.15 7.78
N ALA A 38 -10.19 2.37 7.40
CA ALA A 38 -11.07 3.53 7.47
C ALA A 38 -12.36 3.33 6.66
N GLN A 39 -12.27 2.75 5.46
CA GLN A 39 -13.45 2.44 4.65
C GLN A 39 -14.30 1.33 5.24
N LEU A 40 -13.69 0.26 5.75
CA LEU A 40 -14.41 -0.84 6.40
C LEU A 40 -15.19 -0.34 7.62
N ARG A 41 -14.54 0.48 8.46
CA ARG A 41 -15.16 1.14 9.62
C ARG A 41 -16.28 2.10 9.22
N ALA A 42 -16.09 2.87 8.15
CA ALA A 42 -17.12 3.77 7.64
C ALA A 42 -18.35 3.03 7.11
N ALA A 43 -18.16 1.85 6.51
CA ALA A 43 -19.24 1.02 5.99
C ALA A 43 -19.94 0.20 7.09
N ALA A 44 -19.19 -0.29 8.08
CA ALA A 44 -19.68 -1.10 9.19
C ALA A 44 -18.91 -0.73 10.48
N PRO A 45 -19.45 0.19 11.30
CA PRO A 45 -18.76 0.69 12.49
C PRO A 45 -18.42 -0.39 13.53
N ASP A 46 -19.32 -1.37 13.71
CA ASP A 46 -19.19 -2.40 14.74
C ASP A 46 -18.36 -3.63 14.29
N LEU A 47 -17.90 -3.66 13.03
CA LEU A 47 -17.13 -4.76 12.44
C LEU A 47 -15.93 -5.17 13.33
N GLU A 48 -15.60 -6.44 13.44
CA GLU A 48 -14.28 -6.86 13.95
C GLU A 48 -13.30 -6.99 12.77
N ILE A 49 -12.14 -6.34 12.86
CA ILE A 49 -11.08 -6.38 11.85
C ILE A 49 -9.89 -7.19 12.36
N VAL A 50 -9.58 -8.27 11.64
CA VAL A 50 -8.42 -9.13 11.90
C VAL A 50 -7.39 -8.95 10.80
N VAL A 51 -6.22 -8.40 11.12
CA VAL A 51 -5.12 -8.22 10.15
C VAL A 51 -4.11 -9.35 10.22
N PHE A 52 -3.95 -10.06 9.11
CA PHE A 52 -2.88 -11.02 8.88
C PHE A 52 -1.64 -10.28 8.36
N SER A 53 -0.74 -9.98 9.30
CA SER A 53 0.39 -9.07 9.13
C SER A 53 1.74 -9.79 9.13
N ARG A 54 2.80 -9.10 8.68
CA ARG A 54 4.20 -9.52 8.83
C ARG A 54 4.78 -9.17 10.20
N ASP A 55 4.25 -8.13 10.82
CA ASP A 55 4.57 -7.69 12.19
C ASP A 55 3.28 -7.23 12.87
N ALA A 56 2.70 -8.14 13.66
CA ALA A 56 1.46 -7.91 14.37
C ALA A 56 1.58 -6.81 15.42
N GLU A 57 2.75 -6.65 16.04
CA GLU A 57 2.95 -5.62 17.07
C GLU A 57 3.05 -4.23 16.44
N HIS A 58 3.82 -4.10 15.35
CA HIS A 58 3.83 -2.87 14.56
C HIS A 58 2.42 -2.51 14.10
N THR A 59 1.66 -3.48 13.60
CA THR A 59 0.32 -3.24 13.06
C THR A 59 -0.63 -2.70 14.14
N ARG A 60 -0.70 -3.34 15.31
CA ARG A 60 -1.52 -2.87 16.44
C ARG A 60 -1.16 -1.47 16.93
N ARG A 61 0.12 -1.09 16.84
CA ARG A 61 0.57 0.23 17.29
C ARG A 61 0.20 1.37 16.35
N HIS A 62 0.00 1.08 15.07
CA HIS A 62 -0.15 2.11 14.04
C HIS A 62 -1.50 2.13 13.35
N HIS A 63 -2.34 1.11 13.55
CA HIS A 63 -3.65 1.00 12.90
C HIS A 63 -4.73 0.65 13.91
N ASP A 64 -5.93 1.18 13.66
CA ASP A 64 -7.14 0.90 14.44
C ASP A 64 -7.74 -0.48 14.11
N VAL A 65 -7.14 -1.53 14.66
CA VAL A 65 -7.50 -2.94 14.41
C VAL A 65 -7.79 -3.67 15.71
N ASP A 66 -8.78 -4.56 15.70
CA ASP A 66 -9.13 -5.35 16.88
C ASP A 66 -8.11 -6.46 17.12
N ARG A 67 -7.64 -7.07 16.03
CA ARG A 67 -6.66 -8.16 16.07
C ARG A 67 -5.61 -8.01 14.99
N ALA A 68 -4.38 -8.37 15.34
CA ALA A 68 -3.30 -8.57 14.38
C ALA A 68 -2.56 -9.88 14.66
N VAL A 69 -2.33 -10.66 13.61
CA VAL A 69 -1.71 -11.99 13.67
C VAL A 69 -0.53 -12.02 12.73
N ASN A 70 0.62 -12.54 13.17
CA ASN A 70 1.79 -12.67 12.30
C ASN A 70 1.61 -13.86 11.35
N ALA A 71 1.06 -13.63 10.16
CA ALA A 71 0.81 -14.70 9.20
C ALA A 71 2.10 -15.30 8.61
N ARG A 72 3.26 -14.68 8.81
CA ARG A 72 4.55 -15.13 8.27
C ARG A 72 5.19 -16.22 9.11
N THR A 73 5.29 -15.97 10.42
CA THR A 73 6.00 -16.85 11.36
C THR A 73 5.07 -17.76 12.14
N THR A 74 3.79 -17.44 12.24
CA THR A 74 2.83 -18.23 13.00
C THR A 74 2.49 -19.53 12.27
N LEU A 75 2.49 -20.63 13.01
CA LEU A 75 2.17 -21.96 12.49
C LEU A 75 0.71 -22.03 12.04
N ARG A 76 0.43 -22.86 11.02
CA ARG A 76 -0.94 -23.05 10.48
C ARG A 76 -1.96 -23.40 11.57
N ALA A 77 -1.57 -24.22 12.56
CA ALA A 77 -2.43 -24.60 13.68
C ALA A 77 -2.85 -23.41 14.56
N GLN A 78 -2.02 -22.38 14.66
CA GLN A 78 -2.29 -21.17 15.44
C GLN A 78 -3.04 -20.11 14.62
N ILE A 79 -2.89 -20.09 13.29
CA ILE A 79 -3.66 -19.22 12.38
C ILE A 79 -5.10 -19.74 12.20
N ARG A 80 -5.29 -21.07 12.19
CA ARG A 80 -6.59 -21.71 11.91
C ARG A 80 -7.75 -21.18 12.77
N PRO A 81 -7.64 -21.05 14.11
CA PRO A 81 -8.73 -20.49 14.92
C PRO A 81 -9.08 -19.03 14.61
N GLU A 82 -8.10 -18.25 14.12
CA GLU A 82 -8.31 -16.86 13.71
C GLU A 82 -9.03 -16.79 12.37
N VAL A 83 -8.73 -17.70 11.45
CA VAL A 83 -9.41 -17.79 10.15
C VAL A 83 -10.80 -18.39 10.28
N GLN A 84 -10.99 -19.42 11.12
CA GLN A 84 -12.26 -20.15 11.23
C GLN A 84 -13.43 -19.29 11.72
N ARG A 85 -13.16 -18.20 12.42
CA ARG A 85 -14.20 -17.28 12.92
C ARG A 85 -14.56 -16.17 11.94
N LEU A 86 -13.82 -16.03 10.83
CA LEU A 86 -14.06 -14.95 9.88
C LEU A 86 -15.33 -15.23 9.09
N ASP A 87 -16.11 -14.17 8.86
CA ASP A 87 -17.22 -14.20 7.90
C ASP A 87 -16.73 -13.94 6.47
N LEU A 88 -15.57 -13.30 6.31
CA LEU A 88 -14.94 -13.00 5.03
C LEU A 88 -13.44 -12.76 5.22
N LEU A 89 -12.62 -13.29 4.31
CA LEU A 89 -11.20 -12.94 4.20
C LEU A 89 -10.95 -12.12 2.93
N LEU A 90 -10.46 -10.91 3.11
CA LEU A 90 -9.95 -10.05 2.05
C LEU A 90 -8.48 -10.39 1.75
N LEU A 91 -8.20 -10.76 0.52
CA LEU A 91 -6.85 -10.64 -0.04
C LEU A 91 -6.65 -9.16 -0.37
N GLY A 92 -6.04 -8.44 0.57
CA GLY A 92 -5.95 -6.98 0.59
C GLY A 92 -5.00 -6.41 -0.45
N GLY A 93 -5.19 -5.13 -0.74
CA GLY A 93 -4.52 -4.42 -1.82
C GLY A 93 -2.99 -4.32 -1.66
N GLY A 94 -2.35 -3.87 -2.72
CA GLY A 94 -0.88 -3.81 -2.84
C GLY A 94 -0.36 -4.79 -3.89
N GLY A 95 0.91 -4.65 -4.28
CA GLY A 95 1.54 -5.52 -5.28
C GLY A 95 2.01 -6.83 -4.65
N ILE A 96 1.08 -7.71 -4.30
CA ILE A 96 1.37 -8.89 -3.46
C ILE A 96 1.41 -10.22 -4.24
N LEU A 97 0.79 -10.30 -5.42
CA LEU A 97 0.81 -11.53 -6.22
C LEU A 97 1.86 -11.44 -7.33
N TYR A 98 3.10 -11.80 -7.00
CA TYR A 98 4.20 -11.93 -7.95
C TYR A 98 5.04 -13.16 -7.65
N ASP A 99 5.91 -13.53 -8.59
CA ASP A 99 6.73 -14.74 -8.50
C ASP A 99 7.48 -14.84 -7.17
N ASN A 100 7.47 -16.03 -6.57
CA ASN A 100 8.03 -16.39 -5.25
C ASN A 100 7.29 -15.83 -4.02
N GLU A 101 6.35 -14.90 -4.17
CA GLU A 101 5.61 -14.31 -3.04
C GLU A 101 4.09 -14.60 -3.11
N ALA A 102 3.54 -14.86 -4.30
CA ALA A 102 2.13 -15.19 -4.47
C ALA A 102 1.69 -16.34 -3.56
N GLN A 103 2.42 -17.45 -3.55
CA GLN A 103 2.07 -18.61 -2.71
C GLN A 103 2.02 -18.30 -1.21
N TYR A 104 2.83 -17.34 -0.75
CA TYR A 104 2.83 -16.94 0.65
C TYR A 104 1.49 -16.31 1.04
N TYR A 105 1.01 -15.31 0.28
CA TYR A 105 -0.27 -14.66 0.54
C TYR A 105 -1.46 -15.60 0.27
N LEU A 106 -1.32 -16.50 -0.69
CA LEU A 106 -2.34 -17.49 -0.99
C LEU A 106 -2.48 -18.58 0.07
N ARG A 107 -1.49 -18.78 0.96
CA ARG A 107 -1.56 -19.81 2.02
C ARG A 107 -2.71 -19.58 3.00
N VAL A 108 -2.92 -18.34 3.45
CA VAL A 108 -4.03 -18.02 4.37
C VAL A 108 -5.36 -18.03 3.60
N THR A 109 -5.34 -17.59 2.35
CA THR A 109 -6.49 -17.65 1.44
C THR A 109 -6.96 -19.09 1.20
N ALA A 110 -6.04 -20.03 1.01
CA ALA A 110 -6.33 -21.45 0.87
C ALA A 110 -6.90 -22.03 2.18
N LEU A 111 -6.32 -21.67 3.33
CA LEU A 111 -6.85 -22.08 4.63
C LEU A 111 -8.28 -21.57 4.88
N ALA A 112 -8.60 -20.34 4.48
CA ALA A 112 -9.95 -19.80 4.58
C ALA A 112 -10.94 -20.64 3.77
N ARG A 113 -10.56 -20.98 2.53
CA ARG A 113 -11.38 -21.83 1.65
C ARG A 113 -11.55 -23.24 2.18
N ASP A 114 -10.50 -23.87 2.70
CA ASP A 114 -10.57 -25.18 3.36
C ASP A 114 -11.54 -25.18 4.55
N LEU A 115 -11.77 -24.03 5.18
CA LEU A 115 -12.67 -23.83 6.31
C LEU A 115 -14.06 -23.33 5.90
N GLY A 116 -14.32 -23.14 4.61
CA GLY A 116 -15.60 -22.62 4.09
C GLY A 116 -15.79 -21.11 4.28
N VAL A 117 -14.72 -20.38 4.63
CA VAL A 117 -14.75 -18.91 4.75
C VAL A 117 -14.63 -18.31 3.34
N PRO A 118 -15.60 -17.48 2.90
CA PRO A 118 -15.53 -16.85 1.60
C PRO A 118 -14.32 -15.91 1.52
N THR A 119 -13.76 -15.78 0.31
CA THR A 119 -12.59 -14.94 0.05
C THR A 119 -12.89 -13.94 -1.05
N PHE A 120 -12.32 -12.74 -0.96
CA PHE A 120 -12.48 -11.67 -1.95
C PHE A 120 -11.16 -10.94 -2.17
N ALA A 121 -10.79 -10.68 -3.42
CA ALA A 121 -9.59 -9.90 -3.74
C ALA A 121 -9.93 -8.40 -3.83
N PHE A 122 -9.29 -7.59 -2.99
CA PHE A 122 -9.55 -6.17 -2.87
C PHE A 122 -8.38 -5.32 -3.38
N ALA A 123 -8.55 -4.68 -4.54
CA ALA A 123 -7.59 -3.78 -5.19
C ALA A 123 -6.15 -4.34 -5.25
N ILE A 124 -6.02 -5.63 -5.57
CA ILE A 124 -4.72 -6.30 -5.61
C ILE A 124 -3.92 -5.88 -6.85
N GLY A 125 -2.61 -5.81 -6.70
CA GLY A 125 -1.65 -5.74 -7.79
C GLY A 125 -1.07 -7.12 -8.07
N ILE A 126 -0.96 -7.46 -9.35
CA ILE A 126 -0.49 -8.77 -9.82
C ILE A 126 0.66 -8.54 -10.81
N GLY A 127 1.76 -9.25 -10.58
CA GLY A 127 2.91 -9.32 -11.46
C GLY A 127 4.20 -8.74 -10.86
N PRO A 128 5.37 -9.10 -11.44
CA PRO A 128 5.53 -10.06 -12.54
C PRO A 128 5.19 -11.51 -12.13
N LEU A 129 4.62 -12.28 -13.07
CA LEU A 129 4.10 -13.64 -12.82
C LEU A 129 4.52 -14.58 -13.98
N GLU A 130 5.80 -14.89 -14.03
CA GLU A 130 6.44 -15.66 -15.11
C GLU A 130 6.55 -17.15 -14.76
N ARG A 131 6.59 -17.49 -13.47
CA ARG A 131 6.74 -18.87 -13.02
C ARG A 131 5.44 -19.64 -13.15
N ARG A 132 5.51 -20.83 -13.76
CA ARG A 132 4.31 -21.65 -14.02
C ARG A 132 3.56 -22.05 -12.75
N ASP A 133 4.28 -22.40 -11.69
CA ASP A 133 3.67 -22.79 -10.42
C ASP A 133 2.92 -21.61 -9.77
N ASP A 134 3.47 -20.39 -9.87
CA ASP A 134 2.83 -19.19 -9.32
C ASP A 134 1.62 -18.77 -10.18
N GLN A 135 1.69 -18.92 -11.51
CA GLN A 135 0.54 -18.74 -12.39
C GLN A 135 -0.61 -19.69 -12.04
N ILE A 136 -0.31 -20.98 -11.83
CA ILE A 136 -1.30 -21.99 -11.44
C ILE A 136 -1.90 -21.65 -10.07
N ALA A 137 -1.06 -21.33 -9.08
CA ALA A 137 -1.51 -20.98 -7.75
C ALA A 137 -2.43 -19.74 -7.76
N VAL A 138 -2.06 -18.69 -8.51
CA VAL A 138 -2.89 -17.48 -8.66
C VAL A 138 -4.19 -17.78 -9.38
N ARG A 139 -4.15 -18.50 -10.51
CA ARG A 139 -5.35 -18.88 -11.27
C ARG A 139 -6.35 -19.63 -10.40
N ASP A 140 -5.89 -20.71 -9.76
CA ASP A 140 -6.75 -21.59 -8.96
C ASP A 140 -7.27 -20.82 -7.74
N ALA A 141 -6.44 -19.96 -7.15
CA ALA A 141 -6.86 -19.15 -6.03
C ALA A 141 -7.95 -18.13 -6.36
N LEU A 142 -7.78 -17.39 -7.45
CA LEU A 142 -8.69 -16.32 -7.83
C LEU A 142 -10.02 -16.88 -8.35
N ASN A 143 -10.01 -18.03 -9.04
CA ASN A 143 -11.24 -18.64 -9.56
C ASN A 143 -12.20 -19.17 -8.49
N GLU A 144 -11.75 -19.28 -7.24
CA GLU A 144 -12.57 -19.70 -6.10
C GLU A 144 -13.03 -18.51 -5.23
N MET A 145 -12.68 -17.27 -5.61
CA MET A 145 -13.07 -16.08 -4.86
C MET A 145 -14.50 -15.63 -5.21
N ALA A 146 -15.18 -15.05 -4.22
CA ALA A 146 -16.51 -14.46 -4.39
C ALA A 146 -16.51 -13.22 -5.30
N GLY A 147 -15.36 -12.57 -5.44
CA GLY A 147 -15.16 -11.46 -6.37
C GLY A 147 -13.71 -10.98 -6.37
N ILE A 148 -13.34 -10.29 -7.46
CA ILE A 148 -11.97 -9.86 -7.71
C ILE A 148 -11.97 -8.41 -8.18
N THR A 149 -11.21 -7.59 -7.46
CA THR A 149 -10.86 -6.24 -7.88
C THR A 149 -9.34 -6.08 -7.95
N VAL A 150 -8.86 -5.44 -9.01
CA VAL A 150 -7.45 -5.13 -9.23
C VAL A 150 -7.26 -3.63 -9.38
N ARG A 151 -6.10 -3.11 -9.00
CA ARG A 151 -5.87 -1.64 -9.02
C ARG A 151 -5.37 -1.10 -10.36
N GLU A 152 -5.02 -1.97 -11.31
CA GLU A 152 -4.54 -1.56 -12.63
C GLU A 152 -4.98 -2.51 -13.76
N VAL A 153 -5.15 -1.96 -14.96
CA VAL A 153 -5.59 -2.71 -16.16
C VAL A 153 -4.60 -3.82 -16.54
N THR A 154 -3.30 -3.62 -16.28
CA THR A 154 -2.29 -4.65 -16.56
C THR A 154 -2.45 -5.87 -15.67
N ALA A 155 -2.85 -5.71 -14.40
CA ALA A 155 -3.16 -6.82 -13.53
C ALA A 155 -4.40 -7.59 -14.00
N LYS A 156 -5.43 -6.88 -14.49
CA LYS A 156 -6.61 -7.52 -15.11
C LYS A 156 -6.23 -8.37 -16.32
N ARG A 157 -5.41 -7.83 -17.23
CA ARG A 157 -4.92 -8.59 -18.39
C ARG A 157 -4.14 -9.83 -17.97
N LEU A 158 -3.30 -9.70 -16.94
CA LEU A 158 -2.56 -10.84 -16.41
C LEU A 158 -3.47 -11.91 -15.81
N CYS A 159 -4.58 -11.53 -15.14
CA CYS A 159 -5.62 -12.48 -14.73
C CYS A 159 -6.19 -13.24 -15.93
N ASP A 160 -6.54 -12.53 -17.01
CA ASP A 160 -7.05 -13.15 -18.24
C ASP A 160 -6.02 -14.11 -18.84
N ASP A 161 -4.75 -13.70 -18.92
CA ASP A 161 -3.65 -14.49 -19.49
C ASP A 161 -3.36 -15.77 -18.70
N VAL A 162 -3.50 -15.75 -17.36
CA VAL A 162 -3.30 -16.95 -16.53
C VAL A 162 -4.54 -17.83 -16.41
N GLY A 163 -5.68 -17.41 -16.98
CA GLY A 163 -6.91 -18.20 -17.05
C GLY A 163 -7.86 -18.01 -15.86
N VAL A 164 -7.90 -16.81 -15.27
CA VAL A 164 -8.96 -16.43 -14.33
C VAL A 164 -10.26 -16.23 -15.11
N THR A 165 -11.32 -16.91 -14.71
CA THR A 165 -12.64 -16.91 -15.34
C THR A 165 -13.68 -16.11 -14.55
N VAL A 166 -13.43 -15.89 -13.25
CA VAL A 166 -14.26 -15.01 -12.41
C VAL A 166 -14.12 -13.56 -12.90
N PRO A 167 -15.21 -12.78 -13.02
CA PRO A 167 -15.12 -11.39 -13.44
C PRO A 167 -14.15 -10.56 -12.59
N VAL A 168 -13.22 -9.88 -13.27
CA VAL A 168 -12.24 -8.99 -12.64
C VAL A 168 -12.60 -7.53 -12.92
N GLU A 169 -12.80 -6.76 -11.86
CA GLU A 169 -13.08 -5.33 -11.93
C GLU A 169 -11.81 -4.51 -11.66
N VAL A 170 -11.64 -3.40 -12.38
CA VAL A 170 -10.53 -2.48 -12.14
C VAL A 170 -11.00 -1.34 -11.25
N THR A 171 -10.30 -1.11 -10.15
CA THR A 171 -10.54 -0.05 -9.18
C THR A 171 -9.29 0.81 -8.96
N ALA A 172 -9.39 1.82 -8.11
CA ALA A 172 -8.27 2.65 -7.68
C ALA A 172 -7.45 1.95 -6.57
N ASP A 173 -6.18 2.32 -6.42
CA ASP A 173 -5.39 1.88 -5.25
C ASP A 173 -5.99 2.50 -3.97
N PRO A 174 -6.26 1.74 -2.89
CA PRO A 174 -6.88 2.26 -1.68
C PRO A 174 -6.10 3.40 -1.03
N ALA A 175 -4.77 3.47 -1.22
CA ALA A 175 -3.96 4.57 -0.69
C ALA A 175 -4.38 5.95 -1.25
N LEU A 176 -5.11 6.01 -2.37
CA LEU A 176 -5.66 7.26 -2.90
C LEU A 176 -6.81 7.83 -2.06
N LEU A 177 -7.36 7.04 -1.13
CA LEU A 177 -8.39 7.46 -0.18
C LEU A 177 -7.82 7.90 1.16
N LEU A 178 -6.49 7.92 1.31
CA LEU A 178 -5.84 8.37 2.52
C LEU A 178 -6.13 9.87 2.73
N GLU A 179 -6.65 10.21 3.91
CA GLU A 179 -6.87 11.60 4.26
C GLU A 179 -5.53 12.34 4.43
N PRO A 180 -5.32 13.45 3.70
CA PRO A 180 -4.09 14.19 3.82
C PRO A 180 -4.00 14.87 5.19
N LEU A 181 -2.91 14.63 5.91
CA LEU A 181 -2.61 15.40 7.10
C LEU A 181 -2.31 16.86 6.72
N PRO A 182 -2.69 17.83 7.56
CA PRO A 182 -2.35 19.23 7.31
C PRO A 182 -0.83 19.39 7.18
N TYR A 183 -0.37 19.82 6.00
CA TYR A 183 1.01 20.19 5.77
C TYR A 183 1.11 21.71 5.71
N THR A 184 1.88 22.31 6.60
CA THR A 184 1.94 23.77 6.78
C THR A 184 3.15 24.38 6.06
N ASP A 185 3.07 25.66 5.74
CA ASP A 185 4.22 26.42 5.22
C ASP A 185 5.40 26.40 6.22
N ASP A 186 5.13 26.32 7.52
CA ASP A 186 6.16 26.16 8.55
C ASP A 186 6.89 24.81 8.44
N MET A 187 6.19 23.73 8.09
CA MET A 187 6.81 22.42 7.85
C MET A 187 7.69 22.47 6.59
N LEU A 188 7.23 23.11 5.51
CA LEU A 188 8.05 23.37 4.33
C LEU A 188 9.28 24.22 4.70
N ALA A 189 9.11 25.28 5.48
CA ALA A 189 10.17 26.20 5.88
C ALA A 189 11.24 25.53 6.77
N ARG A 190 10.84 24.65 7.72
CA ARG A 190 11.76 23.83 8.52
C ARG A 190 12.62 22.94 7.65
N GLU A 191 12.01 22.39 6.60
CA GLU A 191 12.69 21.61 5.59
C GLU A 191 13.39 22.46 4.53
N ALA A 192 13.34 23.77 4.70
CA ALA A 192 13.97 24.74 3.83
C ALA A 192 13.41 24.69 2.39
N ILE A 193 12.24 24.07 2.22
CA ILE A 193 11.48 24.03 0.98
C ILE A 193 10.82 25.41 0.81
N PRO A 194 11.05 26.05 -0.33
CA PRO A 194 10.56 27.40 -0.61
C PRO A 194 9.05 27.43 -0.86
N THR A 195 8.40 28.49 -0.42
CA THR A 195 7.01 28.79 -0.77
C THR A 195 6.95 29.74 -1.98
N GLY A 196 5.80 29.82 -2.65
CA GLY A 196 5.57 30.79 -3.74
C GLY A 196 6.21 30.47 -5.09
N ARG A 197 6.80 29.28 -5.27
CA ARG A 197 7.31 28.80 -6.57
C ARG A 197 6.84 27.38 -6.87
N ARG A 198 6.91 26.99 -8.15
CA ARG A 198 6.65 25.60 -8.57
C ARG A 198 7.69 24.67 -7.94
N LEU A 199 7.21 23.58 -7.34
CA LEU A 199 8.04 22.57 -6.68
C LEU A 199 8.00 21.28 -7.48
N ILE A 200 9.13 20.55 -7.47
CA ILE A 200 9.19 19.19 -8.01
C ILE A 200 9.72 18.27 -6.90
N GLY A 201 8.90 17.31 -6.50
CA GLY A 201 9.30 16.24 -5.59
C GLY A 201 9.83 15.04 -6.37
N PHE A 202 10.93 14.47 -5.92
CA PHE A 202 11.46 13.21 -6.44
C PHE A 202 11.32 12.14 -5.38
N SER A 203 10.51 11.13 -5.65
CA SER A 203 10.50 9.89 -4.86
C SER A 203 11.10 8.77 -5.67
N ILE A 204 12.35 8.41 -5.35
CA ILE A 204 13.12 7.44 -6.11
C ILE A 204 13.42 6.26 -5.20
N ARG A 205 13.12 5.07 -5.71
CA ARG A 205 13.37 3.79 -5.06
C ARG A 205 14.23 2.92 -5.97
N GLU A 206 15.10 2.13 -5.38
CA GLU A 206 15.71 1.01 -6.10
C GLU A 206 14.60 0.03 -6.50
N ARG A 207 14.74 -0.61 -7.67
CA ARG A 207 13.76 -1.60 -8.12
C ARG A 207 13.79 -2.78 -7.15
N GLY A 208 12.64 -3.07 -6.53
CA GLY A 208 12.42 -4.29 -5.77
C GLY A 208 11.98 -5.46 -6.66
N GLY A 209 11.79 -6.65 -6.06
CA GLY A 209 11.38 -7.87 -6.76
C GLY A 209 10.00 -7.82 -7.42
N ALA A 210 9.15 -6.85 -7.05
CA ALA A 210 7.85 -6.60 -7.68
C ALA A 210 7.93 -5.74 -8.96
N GLY A 211 9.13 -5.43 -9.47
CA GLY A 211 9.33 -4.70 -10.73
C GLY A 211 9.67 -5.64 -11.89
N PRO A 212 9.39 -5.25 -13.15
CA PRO A 212 9.75 -6.06 -14.32
C PRO A 212 11.27 -6.09 -14.55
N GLY A 213 11.79 -7.28 -14.85
CA GLY A 213 13.19 -7.54 -15.18
C GLY A 213 14.14 -7.63 -13.98
N PRO A 214 15.43 -7.97 -14.19
CA PRO A 214 16.41 -8.05 -13.12
C PRO A 214 16.58 -6.69 -12.44
N ALA A 215 16.46 -6.65 -11.11
CA ALA A 215 16.66 -5.44 -10.33
C ALA A 215 18.14 -4.99 -10.44
N PRO A 216 18.45 -3.86 -11.09
CA PRO A 216 19.82 -3.35 -11.09
C PRO A 216 20.21 -3.00 -9.64
N ARG A 217 21.46 -3.30 -9.27
CA ARG A 217 22.03 -2.80 -8.02
C ARG A 217 22.30 -1.31 -8.16
N GLY A 218 21.45 -0.49 -7.57
CA GLY A 218 21.58 0.97 -7.57
C GLY A 218 20.68 1.70 -8.57
N TRP A 219 20.92 2.99 -8.67
CA TRP A 219 20.10 3.94 -9.42
C TRP A 219 20.40 3.85 -10.91
N LEU A 220 19.38 3.96 -11.77
CA LEU A 220 19.63 4.05 -13.20
C LEU A 220 20.25 5.42 -13.50
N PRO A 221 21.32 5.52 -14.32
CA PRO A 221 21.97 6.80 -14.66
C PRO A 221 21.00 7.87 -15.19
N GLN A 222 19.92 7.43 -15.85
CA GLN A 222 18.85 8.28 -16.36
C GLN A 222 17.99 8.95 -15.27
N ASP A 223 17.81 8.32 -14.10
CA ASP A 223 17.05 8.89 -12.98
C ASP A 223 17.82 10.06 -12.36
N VAL A 224 19.14 9.89 -12.21
CA VAL A 224 20.07 10.94 -11.75
C VAL A 224 20.13 12.10 -12.76
N THR A 225 20.13 11.78 -14.07
CA THR A 225 20.18 12.78 -15.14
C THR A 225 18.90 13.63 -15.19
N ARG A 226 17.73 13.00 -15.01
CA ARG A 226 16.44 13.72 -14.93
C ARG A 226 16.38 14.65 -13.72
N CYS A 227 16.86 14.20 -12.56
CA CYS A 227 16.96 15.05 -11.36
C CYS A 227 17.86 16.27 -11.62
N ARG A 228 19.02 16.07 -12.27
CA ARG A 228 19.95 17.15 -12.61
C ARG A 228 19.35 18.19 -13.54
N ARG A 229 18.57 17.78 -14.55
CA ARG A 229 17.93 18.70 -15.49
C ARG A 229 16.89 19.59 -14.79
N CYS A 230 16.06 19.02 -13.93
CA CYS A 230 15.07 19.80 -13.17
C CYS A 230 15.75 20.81 -12.22
N LEU A 231 16.86 20.42 -11.57
CA LEU A 231 17.66 21.32 -10.75
C LEU A 231 18.29 22.46 -11.56
N ALA A 232 18.77 22.18 -12.79
CA ALA A 232 19.35 23.17 -13.68
C ALA A 232 18.33 24.23 -14.15
N ASP A 233 17.06 23.83 -14.30
CA ASP A 233 15.96 24.71 -14.72
C ASP A 233 15.39 25.56 -13.55
N GLY A 234 16.05 25.57 -12.38
CA GLY A 234 15.66 26.39 -11.22
C GLY A 234 14.48 25.84 -10.41
N LEU A 235 14.07 24.59 -10.66
CA LEU A 235 13.01 23.90 -9.93
C LEU A 235 13.58 23.34 -8.63
N CYS A 236 12.92 23.60 -7.50
CA CYS A 236 13.36 23.10 -6.21
C CYS A 236 13.07 21.59 -6.14
N ALA A 237 14.11 20.77 -6.02
CA ALA A 237 14.02 19.33 -5.86
C ALA A 237 14.04 18.95 -4.38
N SER A 238 13.03 18.23 -3.91
CA SER A 238 13.06 17.55 -2.61
C SER A 238 13.01 16.04 -2.84
N PHE A 239 13.88 15.29 -2.16
CA PHE A 239 13.91 13.83 -2.24
C PHE A 239 12.99 13.24 -1.16
N VAL A 240 11.97 12.50 -1.57
CA VAL A 240 11.00 11.81 -0.70
C VAL A 240 11.21 10.31 -0.89
N THR A 241 11.98 9.63 -0.05
CA THR A 241 12.26 8.19 -0.26
C THR A 241 11.19 7.30 0.37
N SER A 242 10.84 6.19 -0.29
CA SER A 242 10.01 5.12 0.26
C SER A 242 10.79 4.37 1.34
N TRP A 243 10.33 4.43 2.60
CA TRP A 243 11.10 4.06 3.78
C TRP A 243 11.35 2.54 3.93
N THR A 244 12.59 2.11 3.67
CA THR A 244 13.17 0.91 4.28
C THR A 244 14.45 1.28 5.04
N LEU A 245 14.77 0.59 6.15
CA LEU A 245 15.88 0.94 7.06
C LEU A 245 17.27 1.13 6.39
N GLY A 246 17.46 0.64 5.15
CA GLY A 246 18.69 0.78 4.38
C GLY A 246 18.85 2.10 3.58
N ASP A 247 17.88 3.02 3.64
CA ASP A 247 17.88 4.21 2.78
C ASP A 247 18.73 5.38 3.33
N HIS A 248 19.19 5.30 4.58
CA HIS A 248 20.04 6.33 5.20
C HIS A 248 21.44 6.44 4.56
N GLU A 249 22.12 5.30 4.34
CA GLU A 249 23.43 5.26 3.65
C GLU A 249 23.30 5.70 2.18
N LYS A 250 22.16 5.39 1.55
CA LYS A 250 21.86 5.79 0.17
C LYS A 250 21.65 7.30 0.03
N ARG A 251 21.04 7.94 1.04
CA ARG A 251 20.90 9.40 1.15
C ARG A 251 22.26 10.11 1.17
N GLN A 252 23.22 9.59 1.94
CA GLN A 252 24.58 10.14 2.00
C GLN A 252 25.28 10.04 0.65
N ARG A 253 25.16 8.90 -0.05
CA ARG A 253 25.71 8.71 -1.40
C ARG A 253 25.12 9.66 -2.45
N CYS A 254 23.82 9.93 -2.39
CA CYS A 254 23.18 10.90 -3.29
C CYS A 254 23.68 12.32 -3.00
N ALA A 255 23.66 12.74 -1.73
CA ALA A 255 24.20 14.04 -1.31
C ALA A 255 25.68 14.20 -1.68
N GLU A 256 26.47 13.12 -1.58
CA GLU A 256 27.87 13.04 -2.00
C GLU A 256 28.05 13.19 -3.52
N ALA A 257 27.25 12.51 -4.32
CA ALA A 257 27.25 12.63 -5.78
C ALA A 257 26.87 14.05 -6.27
N HIS A 258 26.31 14.88 -5.39
CA HIS A 258 25.92 16.27 -5.66
C HIS A 258 26.95 17.33 -5.21
N ARG A 259 28.03 16.96 -4.48
CA ARG A 259 29.05 17.91 -3.94
C ARG A 259 29.85 18.70 -5.00
N GLY A 260 29.72 18.38 -6.29
CA GLY A 260 30.40 19.08 -7.41
C GLY A 260 29.52 20.01 -8.25
N THR A 261 28.26 20.25 -7.86
CA THR A 261 27.32 21.10 -8.61
C THR A 261 27.44 22.56 -8.12
N PRO A 262 27.60 23.57 -8.99
CA PRO A 262 27.88 24.95 -8.57
C PRO A 262 26.79 25.54 -7.64
N PRO A 263 27.14 26.52 -6.78
CA PRO A 263 26.40 26.88 -5.56
C PRO A 263 24.96 27.37 -5.77
N ALA A 264 24.59 27.77 -6.99
CA ALA A 264 23.24 28.20 -7.33
C ALA A 264 22.22 27.05 -7.36
N ALA A 265 22.66 25.80 -7.63
CA ALA A 265 21.79 24.63 -7.77
C ALA A 265 21.74 23.73 -6.52
N ALA A 266 22.68 23.89 -5.57
CA ALA A 266 22.87 22.98 -4.43
C ALA A 266 22.18 23.42 -3.12
N ARG A 267 21.15 24.27 -3.18
CA ARG A 267 20.43 24.69 -1.97
C ARG A 267 19.24 23.78 -1.68
N LYS A 268 19.48 22.88 -0.70
CA LYS A 268 18.55 22.28 0.28
C LYS A 268 17.89 20.96 -0.12
N MET A 269 18.52 19.85 0.30
CA MET A 269 17.83 18.57 0.54
C MET A 269 17.03 18.68 1.84
N ALA A 270 15.72 18.62 1.72
CA ALA A 270 14.76 18.53 2.82
C ALA A 270 14.57 17.10 3.32
N LYS A 271 14.27 16.93 4.61
CA LYS A 271 13.87 15.69 5.30
C LYS A 271 12.37 15.72 5.58
N VAL A 272 11.53 15.06 4.80
CA VAL A 272 10.11 14.93 5.16
C VAL A 272 9.90 13.61 5.91
N ASP A 273 9.71 13.68 7.24
CA ASP A 273 9.24 12.55 8.05
C ASP A 273 7.72 12.44 7.89
N LEU A 274 7.25 11.38 7.23
CA LEU A 274 5.83 11.04 7.15
C LEU A 274 5.53 10.03 8.27
N SER A 275 4.78 10.46 9.29
CA SER A 275 4.16 9.56 10.26
C SER A 275 2.67 9.44 9.95
N VAL A 276 2.15 8.22 9.89
CA VAL A 276 0.72 7.97 9.88
C VAL A 276 0.25 8.12 11.33
N SER A 277 -0.57 9.14 11.60
CA SER A 277 -1.14 9.38 12.93
C SER A 277 -2.63 9.61 12.80
N HIS A 278 -3.42 8.79 13.49
CA HIS A 278 -4.87 8.99 13.62
C HIS A 278 -5.13 10.17 14.56
N LYS A 279 -5.52 11.33 14.02
CA LYS A 279 -6.17 12.39 14.79
C LYS A 279 -7.47 12.78 14.11
N THR A 280 -8.55 12.79 14.89
CA THR A 280 -9.89 13.27 14.52
C THR A 280 -9.81 14.75 14.11
N PRO A 281 -10.43 15.17 12.99
CA PRO A 281 -10.25 16.53 12.48
C PRO A 281 -11.06 17.56 13.27
N ALA A 282 -10.40 18.64 13.71
CA ALA A 282 -11.05 19.92 13.97
C ALA A 282 -11.21 20.68 12.64
N ALA A 283 -12.31 21.41 12.47
CA ALA A 283 -12.73 22.03 11.22
C ALA A 283 -11.67 22.96 10.57
N PRO A 284 -11.50 22.96 9.24
CA PRO A 284 -10.50 23.80 8.56
C PRO A 284 -11.03 25.22 8.33
N THR A 285 -10.23 26.21 8.74
CA THR A 285 -10.48 27.66 8.56
C THR A 285 -9.65 28.30 7.45
N GLN A 286 -8.97 27.52 6.59
CA GLN A 286 -8.18 28.08 5.47
C GLN A 286 -8.24 27.22 4.20
N PRO A 287 -8.08 27.84 3.01
CA PRO A 287 -8.16 27.14 1.73
C PRO A 287 -7.01 26.14 1.58
N GLN A 288 -7.38 24.85 1.47
CA GLN A 288 -6.45 23.75 1.23
C GLN A 288 -5.92 23.81 -0.20
N ARG A 289 -4.59 23.69 -0.37
CA ARG A 289 -3.98 23.49 -1.69
C ARG A 289 -4.01 22.01 -2.03
N THR A 290 -4.77 21.63 -3.04
CA THR A 290 -4.83 20.28 -3.59
C THR A 290 -3.53 19.95 -4.31
N VAL A 291 -2.84 18.88 -3.91
CA VAL A 291 -1.74 18.30 -4.69
C VAL A 291 -2.36 17.44 -5.78
N SER A 292 -2.45 17.97 -6.99
CA SER A 292 -2.86 17.19 -8.16
C SER A 292 -1.69 16.30 -8.60
N VAL A 293 -1.82 14.98 -8.47
CA VAL A 293 -0.97 14.03 -9.16
C VAL A 293 -1.41 13.99 -10.63
N GLN A 294 -0.85 14.87 -11.46
CA GLN A 294 -0.98 14.71 -12.91
C GLN A 294 -0.12 13.51 -13.33
N ARG A 295 -0.76 12.40 -13.72
CA ARG A 295 -0.12 11.38 -14.56
C ARG A 295 0.10 11.96 -15.95
N GLU A 296 1.19 12.69 -16.14
CA GLU A 296 1.74 12.89 -17.50
C GLU A 296 2.80 11.81 -17.74
N PHE A 297 2.40 10.77 -18.48
CA PHE A 297 3.35 9.94 -19.20
C PHE A 297 4.03 10.82 -20.24
N CYS A 298 5.21 11.33 -19.91
CA CYS A 298 6.10 11.92 -20.92
C CYS A 298 6.67 10.77 -21.77
N GLN A 299 5.89 10.29 -22.74
CA GLN A 299 6.42 9.63 -23.94
C GLN A 299 6.88 10.74 -24.88
N VAL A 300 8.19 10.87 -25.07
CA VAL A 300 8.72 11.67 -26.18
C VAL A 300 9.81 10.84 -26.85
N HIS A 301 9.64 10.67 -28.16
CA HIS A 301 10.59 10.09 -29.12
C HIS A 301 11.97 10.74 -29.07
#